data_AF-A0A953XAI5-F1
#
_entry.id   AF-A0A953XAI5-F1
#
_cell.length_a   1.000
_cell.length_b   1.000
_cell.length_c   1.000
_cell.angle_alpha   90.00
_cell.angle_beta   90.00
_cell.angle_gamma   90.00
#
_symmetry.space_group_name_H-M   'P 1'
#
loop_
_entity.id
_entity.type
_entity.pdbx_description
1 polymer ?
#
loop_
_entity_poly.entity_id
_entity_poly.type
_entity_poly.pdbx_seq_one_letter_code
_entity_poly.pdbx_strand_id
1 'polypeptide(L)'
;MGEGDAGTDRDAQGACAHRRRWPSLQRLIAVAAVAVSLSGCGFFLPDRIHYQWQPGTDPALPDGAAEAGGDAGGDAMIGLALSGGGSRAALFAAAVLEQLAEAGLALQITHISSVSGGGFAAAYFATHPLAAACPGGDRACQRRYFAAFFDTMREDFWGDTLLNQLAHPGRITSPTRRATSLQEALDDSFLHATAFADLPATPILLFNAASYDDG
;
A
#
# COMPACT_ATOMS: atom_id res chain seq x y z
N MET A 1 -55.25 81.88 -0.96
CA MET A 1 -56.14 80.69 -1.04
C MET A 1 -55.26 79.53 -1.46
N GLY A 2 -54.86 78.59 -0.63
CA GLY A 2 -55.10 78.29 0.79
C GLY A 2 -54.21 77.09 1.13
N GLU A 3 -53.94 76.93 2.43
CA GLU A 3 -53.50 75.74 3.20
C GLU A 3 -52.70 74.64 2.46
N GLY A 4 -51.47 74.27 2.86
CA GLY A 4 -51.02 73.99 4.23
C GLY A 4 -51.12 72.50 4.49
N ASP A 5 -49.98 71.79 4.56
CA ASP A 5 -49.69 70.96 5.74
C ASP A 5 -48.22 70.51 5.79
N ALA A 6 -47.66 70.59 6.99
CA ALA A 6 -46.34 70.13 7.35
C ALA A 6 -46.49 68.83 8.15
N GLY A 7 -45.91 67.73 7.66
CA GLY A 7 -45.85 66.45 8.36
C GLY A 7 -44.43 65.91 8.35
N THR A 8 -43.72 66.13 9.44
CA THR A 8 -42.50 65.41 9.82
C THR A 8 -42.82 63.98 10.18
N ASP A 9 -42.10 62.99 9.61
CA ASP A 9 -41.61 61.90 10.46
C ASP A 9 -40.34 61.25 9.91
N ARG A 10 -39.44 60.96 10.84
CA ARG A 10 -38.19 60.24 10.66
C ARG A 10 -38.50 58.76 10.42
N ASP A 11 -37.71 58.08 9.60
CA ASP A 11 -36.94 56.92 10.05
C ASP A 11 -36.43 56.05 8.88
N ALA A 12 -35.33 55.38 9.20
CA ALA A 12 -34.78 54.22 8.52
C ALA A 12 -34.09 54.48 7.17
N GLN A 13 -32.83 54.92 7.31
CA GLN A 13 -31.71 54.41 6.53
C GLN A 13 -31.86 52.89 6.27
N GLY A 14 -32.45 52.54 5.14
CA GLY A 14 -32.46 51.18 4.62
C GLY A 14 -31.08 50.85 4.09
N ALA A 15 -30.22 50.35 4.99
CA ALA A 15 -28.94 49.75 4.66
C ALA A 15 -29.12 48.82 3.44
N CYS A 16 -28.44 49.16 2.34
CA CYS A 16 -28.30 48.28 1.18
C CYS A 16 -27.42 47.11 1.62
N ALA A 17 -28.02 46.16 2.34
CA ALA A 17 -27.41 44.92 2.73
C ALA A 17 -27.13 44.13 1.45
N HIS A 18 -25.88 44.21 1.01
CA HIS A 18 -25.32 43.38 -0.05
C HIS A 18 -25.44 41.92 0.38
N ARG A 19 -26.61 41.31 0.15
CA ARG A 19 -26.84 39.87 0.31
C ARG A 19 -25.86 39.18 -0.61
N ARG A 20 -24.69 38.81 -0.08
CA ARG A 20 -23.86 37.76 -0.65
C ARG A 20 -24.77 36.55 -0.74
N ARG A 21 -25.36 36.34 -1.91
CA ARG A 21 -26.16 35.17 -2.23
C ARG A 21 -25.17 34.00 -2.20
N TRP A 22 -25.04 33.38 -1.03
CA TRP A 22 -24.40 32.09 -0.93
C TRP A 22 -25.11 31.17 -1.94
N PRO A 23 -24.37 30.43 -2.77
CA PRO A 23 -25.00 29.52 -3.72
C PRO A 23 -25.93 28.62 -2.91
N SER A 24 -27.20 28.54 -3.34
CA SER A 24 -28.16 27.64 -2.68
C SER A 24 -27.51 26.28 -2.58
N LEU A 25 -27.66 25.61 -1.44
CA LEU A 25 -27.07 24.29 -1.17
C LEU A 25 -27.21 23.33 -2.37
N GLN A 26 -28.32 23.45 -3.11
CA GLN A 26 -28.60 22.78 -4.37
C GLN A 26 -27.55 23.01 -5.48
N ARG A 27 -27.02 24.22 -5.65
CA ARG A 27 -25.96 24.52 -6.61
C ARG A 27 -24.62 23.89 -6.22
N LEU A 28 -24.31 23.87 -4.91
CA LEU A 28 -23.12 23.18 -4.41
C LEU A 28 -23.23 21.66 -4.61
N ILE A 29 -24.40 21.08 -4.31
CA ILE A 29 -24.69 19.66 -4.56
C ILE A 29 -24.61 19.34 -6.05
N ALA A 30 -25.17 20.19 -6.92
CA ALA A 30 -25.13 19.97 -8.36
C ALA A 30 -23.70 20.03 -8.93
N VAL A 31 -22.87 20.98 -8.48
CA VAL A 31 -21.47 21.07 -8.88
C VAL A 31 -20.68 19.86 -8.38
N ALA A 32 -20.90 19.43 -7.13
CA ALA A 32 -20.27 18.23 -6.59
C ALA A 32 -20.68 16.96 -7.35
N ALA A 33 -21.96 16.81 -7.69
CA ALA A 33 -22.46 15.68 -8.46
C ALA A 33 -21.85 15.63 -9.87
N VAL A 34 -21.77 16.77 -10.56
CA VAL A 34 -21.13 16.87 -11.89
C VAL A 34 -19.63 16.53 -11.80
N ALA A 35 -18.93 17.01 -10.76
CA ALA A 35 -17.51 16.68 -10.56
C ALA A 35 -17.29 15.18 -10.33
N VAL A 36 -18.16 14.53 -9.54
CA VAL A 36 -18.14 13.06 -9.30
C VAL A 36 -18.47 12.28 -10.57
N SER A 37 -19.43 12.73 -11.37
CA SER A 37 -19.77 12.08 -12.64
C SER A 37 -18.66 12.19 -13.68
N LEU A 38 -17.94 13.32 -13.72
CA LEU A 38 -16.84 13.53 -14.66
C LEU A 38 -15.55 12.80 -14.23
N SER A 39 -15.32 12.58 -12.93
CA SER A 39 -14.17 11.80 -12.45
C SER A 39 -14.33 10.29 -12.66
N GLY A 40 -15.57 9.80 -12.82
CA GLY A 40 -15.87 8.38 -13.09
C GLY A 40 -15.33 7.86 -14.42
N CYS A 41 -15.04 8.73 -15.39
CA CYS A 41 -14.55 8.30 -16.71
C CYS A 41 -13.07 7.87 -16.72
N GLY A 42 -12.27 8.26 -15.72
CA GLY A 42 -10.86 7.86 -15.62
C GLY A 42 -10.66 6.46 -15.01
N PHE A 43 -11.68 5.92 -14.34
CA PHE A 43 -11.58 4.64 -13.60
C PHE A 43 -11.88 3.41 -14.47
N PHE A 44 -12.44 3.61 -15.67
CA PHE A 44 -12.92 2.55 -16.57
C PHE A 44 -12.16 2.48 -17.90
N LEU A 45 -10.99 3.10 -18.03
CA LEU A 45 -10.10 2.78 -19.13
C LEU A 45 -9.63 1.33 -18.91
N PRO A 46 -9.96 0.38 -19.79
CA PRO A 46 -9.48 -0.97 -19.66
C PRO A 46 -7.95 -0.93 -19.82
N ASP A 47 -7.23 -1.33 -18.77
CA ASP A 47 -5.84 -1.73 -18.90
C ASP A 47 -5.80 -2.87 -19.91
N ARG A 48 -5.42 -2.55 -21.15
CA ARG A 48 -4.99 -3.60 -22.06
C ARG A 48 -3.61 -4.01 -21.61
N ILE A 49 -3.55 -5.15 -20.93
CA ILE A 49 -2.30 -5.87 -20.71
C ILE A 49 -1.69 -6.07 -22.11
N HIS A 50 -0.58 -5.40 -22.39
CA HIS A 50 0.13 -5.50 -23.68
C HIS A 50 1.02 -6.74 -23.75
N TYR A 51 0.78 -7.73 -22.88
CA TYR A 51 1.47 -9.01 -22.93
C TYR A 51 0.57 -10.07 -23.59
N GLN A 52 0.89 -10.39 -24.84
CA GLN A 52 0.49 -11.67 -25.41
C GLN A 52 1.63 -12.64 -25.13
N TRP A 53 1.43 -13.54 -24.16
CA TRP A 53 2.34 -14.65 -23.93
C TRP A 53 2.59 -15.40 -25.25
N GLN A 54 3.82 -15.32 -25.74
CA GLN A 54 4.28 -16.00 -26.95
C GLN A 54 5.23 -17.12 -26.52
N PRO A 55 4.75 -18.39 -26.49
CA PRO A 55 5.62 -19.50 -26.11
C PRO A 55 6.81 -19.59 -27.07
N GLY A 56 8.02 -19.40 -26.54
CA GLY A 56 9.29 -19.60 -27.26
C GLY A 56 10.13 -18.34 -27.51
N THR A 57 9.66 -17.14 -27.13
CA THR A 57 10.43 -15.88 -27.30
C THR A 57 10.85 -15.20 -26.00
N ASP A 58 10.26 -15.57 -24.87
CA ASP A 58 10.76 -15.10 -23.58
C ASP A 58 12.15 -15.68 -23.34
N PRO A 59 13.10 -14.90 -22.79
CA PRO A 59 14.35 -15.48 -22.33
C PRO A 59 13.95 -16.60 -21.36
N ALA A 60 14.39 -17.82 -21.66
CA ALA A 60 14.36 -18.89 -20.67
C ALA A 60 14.89 -18.28 -19.37
N LEU A 61 14.24 -18.58 -18.23
CA LEU A 61 14.81 -18.28 -16.92
C LEU A 61 16.30 -18.58 -17.04
N PRO A 62 17.21 -17.61 -16.75
CA PRO A 62 18.63 -17.84 -16.95
C PRO A 62 18.95 -19.19 -16.33
N ASP A 63 19.61 -20.08 -17.08
CA ASP A 63 20.02 -21.41 -16.62
C ASP A 63 20.81 -21.21 -15.31
N GLY A 64 20.11 -21.22 -14.17
CA GLY A 64 20.50 -20.33 -13.08
C GLY A 64 19.42 -19.98 -12.05
N ALA A 65 18.17 -19.76 -12.46
CA ALA A 65 17.09 -19.44 -11.51
C ALA A 65 16.58 -20.67 -10.74
N ALA A 66 16.73 -21.86 -11.33
CA ALA A 66 16.67 -23.14 -10.60
C ALA A 66 17.95 -23.38 -9.78
N GLU A 67 19.05 -22.70 -10.12
CA GLU A 67 20.37 -22.75 -9.46
C GLU A 67 20.58 -21.55 -8.51
N ALA A 68 19.50 -20.96 -7.98
CA ALA A 68 19.60 -20.23 -6.70
C ALA A 68 19.91 -21.20 -5.54
N GLY A 69 20.02 -22.50 -5.81
CA GLY A 69 20.79 -23.46 -5.02
C GLY A 69 22.28 -23.40 -5.38
N GLY A 70 22.92 -22.25 -5.17
CA GLY A 70 24.37 -22.16 -5.22
C GLY A 70 24.97 -23.05 -4.13
N ASP A 71 25.81 -23.98 -4.56
CA ASP A 71 26.59 -24.95 -3.78
C ASP A 71 27.12 -24.34 -2.45
N ALA A 72 26.39 -24.56 -1.36
CA ALA A 72 26.83 -24.26 -0.01
C ALA A 72 27.09 -25.61 0.68
N GLY A 73 28.36 -25.91 0.94
CA GLY A 73 28.75 -27.13 1.61
C GLY A 73 27.89 -27.39 2.87
N GLY A 74 27.15 -28.49 2.85
CA GLY A 74 26.68 -29.17 4.06
C GLY A 74 25.36 -28.74 4.71
N ASP A 75 24.75 -27.60 4.36
CA ASP A 75 23.52 -27.13 5.02
C ASP A 75 22.25 -27.37 4.20
N ALA A 76 21.20 -27.89 4.84
CA ALA A 76 19.94 -28.24 4.18
C ALA A 76 19.16 -26.99 3.72
N MET A 77 18.79 -26.94 2.44
CA MET A 77 17.88 -25.92 1.92
C MET A 77 16.47 -26.12 2.50
N ILE A 78 15.98 -25.15 3.27
CA ILE A 78 14.60 -25.11 3.76
C ILE A 78 13.92 -23.88 3.15
N GLY A 79 12.89 -24.13 2.34
CA GLY A 79 12.07 -23.11 1.67
C GLY A 79 10.68 -22.97 2.28
N LEU A 80 10.22 -21.73 2.42
CA LEU A 80 8.86 -21.39 2.84
C LEU A 80 8.12 -20.69 1.70
N ALA A 81 6.96 -21.23 1.28
CA ALA A 81 6.12 -20.62 0.26
C ALA A 81 4.90 -19.93 0.90
N LEU A 82 4.77 -18.62 0.67
CA LEU A 82 3.71 -17.76 1.19
C LEU A 82 2.76 -17.35 0.07
N SER A 83 1.53 -17.84 0.14
CA SER A 83 0.51 -17.56 -0.86
C SER A 83 0.01 -16.11 -0.84
N GLY A 84 -0.61 -15.69 -1.94
CA GLY A 84 -1.35 -14.44 -2.04
C GLY A 84 -2.73 -14.50 -1.38
N GLY A 85 -3.43 -13.36 -1.39
CA GLY A 85 -4.76 -13.20 -0.77
C GLY A 85 -4.97 -11.92 0.03
N GLY A 86 -4.10 -10.91 -0.18
CA GLY A 86 -4.18 -9.61 0.50
C GLY A 86 -3.82 -9.67 1.99
N SER A 87 -4.40 -8.77 2.78
CA SER A 87 -4.10 -8.65 4.22
C SER A 87 -4.37 -9.93 5.03
N ARG A 88 -5.37 -10.72 4.63
CA ARG A 88 -5.64 -12.02 5.28
C ARG A 88 -4.48 -12.99 5.11
N ALA A 89 -3.89 -13.06 3.92
CA ALA A 89 -2.75 -13.92 3.64
C ALA A 89 -1.51 -13.44 4.41
N ALA A 90 -1.32 -12.12 4.52
CA ALA A 90 -0.23 -11.52 5.29
C ALA A 90 -0.31 -11.90 6.79
N LEU A 91 -1.49 -11.76 7.41
CA LEU A 91 -1.72 -12.16 8.80
C LEU A 91 -1.56 -13.66 9.02
N PHE A 92 -2.06 -14.47 8.09
CA PHE A 92 -1.90 -15.93 8.16
C PHE A 92 -0.43 -16.33 8.07
N ALA A 93 0.33 -15.74 7.16
CA ALA A 93 1.77 -15.97 7.03
C ALA A 93 2.53 -15.57 8.30
N ALA A 94 2.19 -14.45 8.93
CA ALA A 94 2.77 -14.04 10.21
C ALA A 94 2.51 -15.08 11.31
N ALA A 95 1.29 -15.62 11.40
CA ALA A 95 0.96 -16.68 12.35
C ALA A 95 1.71 -18.00 12.08
N VAL A 96 1.89 -18.38 10.81
CA VAL A 96 2.70 -19.54 10.44
C VAL A 96 4.15 -19.34 10.87
N LEU A 97 4.72 -18.17 10.63
CA LEU A 97 6.09 -17.84 11.04
C LEU A 97 6.25 -17.83 12.58
N GLU A 98 5.25 -17.36 13.32
CA GLU A 98 5.22 -17.44 14.79
C GLU A 98 5.29 -18.88 15.26
N GLN A 99 4.43 -19.74 14.71
CA GLN A 99 4.41 -21.16 15.07
C GLN A 99 5.71 -21.89 14.68
N LEU A 100 6.29 -21.55 13.53
CA LEU A 100 7.61 -22.06 13.14
C LEU A 100 8.71 -21.58 14.09
N ALA A 101 8.63 -20.36 14.61
CA ALA A 101 9.58 -19.85 15.59
C ALA A 101 9.44 -20.55 16.95
N GLU A 102 8.22 -20.77 17.42
CA GLU A 102 7.94 -21.54 18.64
C GLU A 102 8.44 -22.99 18.54
N ALA A 103 8.37 -23.58 17.34
CA ALA A 103 8.91 -24.91 17.03
C ALA A 103 10.44 -24.93 16.81
N GLY A 104 11.12 -23.78 16.83
CA GLY A 104 12.57 -23.69 16.58
C GLY A 104 12.98 -23.89 15.11
N LEU A 105 12.03 -23.78 14.18
CA LEU A 105 12.23 -23.99 12.74
C LEU A 105 12.38 -22.67 11.96
N ALA A 106 11.88 -21.54 12.47
CA ALA A 106 11.90 -20.27 11.73
C ALA A 106 13.33 -19.80 11.36
N LEU A 107 14.32 -20.05 12.22
CA LEU A 107 15.72 -19.68 11.96
C LEU A 107 16.42 -20.61 10.96
N GLN A 108 15.81 -21.75 10.63
CA GLN A 108 16.35 -22.70 9.65
C GLN A 108 15.87 -22.36 8.23
N ILE A 109 14.92 -21.43 8.08
CA ILE A 109 14.40 -21.02 6.77
C ILE A 109 15.51 -20.29 6.01
N THR A 110 15.90 -20.88 4.89
CA THR A 110 16.94 -20.34 4.00
C THR A 110 16.35 -19.55 2.84
N HIS A 111 15.11 -19.87 2.42
CA HIS A 111 14.45 -19.28 1.27
C HIS A 111 12.98 -18.98 1.58
N ILE A 112 12.48 -17.83 1.13
CA ILE A 112 11.07 -17.47 1.21
C ILE A 112 10.59 -17.08 -0.18
N SER A 113 9.62 -17.84 -0.71
CA SER A 113 8.91 -17.50 -1.94
C SER A 113 7.54 -16.93 -1.60
N SER A 114 7.15 -15.84 -2.25
CA SER A 114 5.89 -15.15 -1.90
C SER A 114 5.17 -14.59 -3.13
N VAL A 115 3.85 -14.42 -3.00
CA VAL A 115 2.99 -13.73 -3.98
C VAL A 115 2.13 -12.70 -3.26
N SER A 116 1.98 -11.50 -3.82
CA SER A 116 1.00 -10.49 -3.37
C SER A 116 1.06 -10.24 -1.85
N GLY A 117 -0.04 -10.46 -1.11
CA GLY A 117 -0.13 -10.27 0.34
C GLY A 117 0.88 -11.08 1.17
N GLY A 118 1.29 -12.27 0.71
CA GLY A 118 2.35 -13.04 1.36
C GLY A 118 3.71 -12.33 1.33
N GLY A 119 3.91 -11.44 0.35
CA GLY A 119 5.10 -10.61 0.22
C GLY A 119 5.27 -9.61 1.37
N PHE A 120 4.18 -9.10 1.96
CA PHE A 120 4.27 -8.23 3.15
C PHE A 120 4.86 -8.98 4.34
N ALA A 121 4.39 -10.21 4.60
CA ALA A 121 4.94 -11.02 5.67
C ALA A 121 6.39 -11.44 5.40
N ALA A 122 6.71 -11.82 4.16
CA ALA A 122 8.08 -12.14 3.74
C ALA A 122 9.04 -10.96 3.93
N ALA A 123 8.62 -9.77 3.50
CA ALA A 123 9.41 -8.54 3.62
C ALA A 123 9.68 -8.21 5.08
N TYR A 124 8.65 -8.18 5.94
CA TYR A 124 8.82 -7.90 7.37
C TYR A 124 9.83 -8.85 8.02
N PHE A 125 9.68 -10.16 7.78
CA PHE A 125 10.53 -11.17 8.39
C PHE A 125 12.00 -11.06 7.96
N ALA A 126 12.26 -10.62 6.73
CA ALA A 126 13.61 -10.43 6.22
C ALA A 126 14.23 -9.07 6.62
N THR A 127 13.44 -8.00 6.68
CA THR A 127 13.92 -6.69 7.13
C THR A 127 14.11 -6.62 8.64
N HIS A 128 13.44 -7.49 9.39
CA HIS A 128 13.57 -7.62 10.85
C HIS A 128 14.02 -9.04 11.24
N PRO A 129 15.29 -9.42 11.00
CA PRO A 129 15.74 -10.79 11.24
C PRO A 129 15.50 -11.22 12.70
N LEU A 130 14.75 -12.31 12.88
CA LEU A 130 14.36 -12.80 14.21
C LEU A 130 15.58 -13.06 15.12
N ALA A 131 16.67 -13.60 14.56
CA ALA A 131 17.91 -13.85 15.31
C ALA A 131 18.57 -12.57 15.82
N ALA A 132 18.50 -11.48 15.06
CA ALA A 132 19.03 -10.18 15.45
C ALA A 132 18.10 -9.46 16.44
N ALA A 133 16.78 -9.56 16.22
CA ALA A 133 15.77 -8.96 17.08
C ALA A 133 15.72 -9.61 18.48
N CYS A 134 15.91 -10.93 18.55
CA CYS A 134 15.86 -11.71 19.79
C CYS A 134 17.09 -12.62 19.95
N PRO A 135 18.26 -12.08 20.30
CA PRO A 135 19.46 -12.86 20.54
C PRO A 135 19.24 -13.87 21.67
N GLY A 136 19.55 -15.14 21.44
CA GLY A 136 19.38 -16.21 22.44
C GLY A 136 17.99 -16.83 22.53
N GLY A 137 17.03 -16.42 21.67
CA GLY A 137 15.76 -17.12 21.53
C GLY A 137 14.82 -17.03 22.72
N ASP A 138 14.88 -15.95 23.49
CA ASP A 138 13.95 -15.72 24.60
C ASP A 138 12.50 -15.65 24.12
N ARG A 139 11.62 -16.47 24.72
CA ARG A 139 10.18 -16.51 24.40
C ARG A 139 9.48 -15.19 24.67
N ALA A 140 9.90 -14.41 25.68
CA ALA A 140 9.27 -13.13 25.95
C ALA A 140 9.62 -12.10 24.85
N CYS A 141 10.87 -12.09 24.39
CA CYS A 141 11.28 -11.33 23.22
C CYS A 141 10.52 -11.75 21.96
N GLN A 142 10.47 -13.05 21.64
CA GLN A 142 9.77 -13.56 20.46
C GLN A 142 8.29 -13.16 20.44
N ARG A 143 7.59 -13.25 21.57
CA ARG A 143 6.20 -12.78 21.68
C ARG A 143 6.04 -11.30 21.34
N ARG A 144 6.98 -10.45 21.76
CA ARG A 144 6.95 -9.02 21.42
C ARG A 144 7.25 -8.77 19.95
N TYR A 145 8.21 -9.52 19.40
CA TYR A 145 8.54 -9.47 17.97
C TYR A 145 7.32 -9.83 17.12
N PHE A 146 6.63 -10.93 17.42
CA PHE A 146 5.45 -11.34 16.67
C PHE A 146 4.25 -10.44 16.93
N ALA A 147 4.09 -9.87 18.13
CA ALA A 147 3.09 -8.83 18.37
C ALA A 147 3.27 -7.62 17.44
N ALA A 148 4.50 -7.10 17.33
CA ALA A 148 4.82 -6.03 16.40
C ALA A 148 4.59 -6.45 14.93
N PHE A 149 4.99 -7.67 14.58
CA PHE A 149 4.75 -8.22 13.24
C PHE A 149 3.25 -8.23 12.90
N PHE A 150 2.41 -8.74 13.81
CA PHE A 150 0.98 -8.75 13.60
C PHE A 150 0.38 -7.34 13.54
N ASP A 151 0.88 -6.40 14.33
CA ASP A 151 0.41 -5.01 14.30
C ASP A 151 0.70 -4.37 12.94
N THR A 152 1.92 -4.55 12.41
CA THR A 152 2.26 -4.08 11.06
C THR A 152 1.41 -4.73 9.97
N MET A 153 1.08 -6.02 10.07
CA MET A 153 0.21 -6.69 9.09
C MET A 153 -1.27 -6.25 9.16
N ARG A 154 -1.67 -5.52 10.22
CA ARG A 154 -3.03 -4.95 10.38
C ARG A 154 -3.15 -3.54 9.86
N GLU A 155 -2.05 -2.86 9.57
CA GLU A 155 -2.06 -1.47 9.10
C GLU A 155 -2.77 -1.33 7.75
N ASP A 156 -3.49 -0.21 7.60
CA ASP A 156 -4.23 0.10 6.37
C ASP A 156 -3.37 0.93 5.40
N PHE A 157 -2.45 0.25 4.72
CA PHE A 157 -1.60 0.87 3.70
C PHE A 157 -2.39 1.45 2.53
N TRP A 158 -3.64 0.99 2.30
CA TRP A 158 -4.49 1.52 1.24
C TRP A 158 -5.06 2.90 1.58
N GLY A 159 -5.41 3.10 2.85
CA GLY A 159 -5.79 4.41 3.37
C GLY A 159 -4.69 5.45 3.15
N ASP A 160 -3.46 5.11 3.52
CA ASP A 160 -2.29 5.98 3.34
C ASP A 160 -1.99 6.23 1.85
N THR A 161 -2.07 5.18 1.02
CA THR A 161 -1.95 5.31 -0.44
C THR A 161 -2.99 6.27 -1.01
N LEU A 162 -4.23 6.21 -0.53
CA LEU A 162 -5.30 7.10 -0.97
C LEU A 162 -5.05 8.54 -0.53
N LEU A 163 -4.59 8.76 0.71
CA LEU A 163 -4.22 10.08 1.20
C LEU A 163 -3.07 10.69 0.39
N ASN A 164 -2.04 9.91 0.08
CA ASN A 164 -0.92 10.33 -0.76
C ASN A 164 -1.35 10.70 -2.19
N GLN A 165 -2.31 9.96 -2.75
CA GLN A 165 -2.92 10.30 -4.04
C GLN A 165 -3.77 11.58 -3.99
N LEU A 166 -4.56 11.77 -2.93
CA LEU A 166 -5.40 12.96 -2.77
C LEU A 166 -4.55 14.23 -2.55
N ALA A 167 -3.42 14.11 -1.84
CA ALA A 167 -2.47 15.20 -1.65
C ALA A 167 -1.79 15.64 -2.97
N HIS A 168 -1.78 14.76 -3.98
CA HIS A 168 -1.14 15.00 -5.27
C HIS A 168 -2.15 14.86 -6.41
N PRO A 169 -3.04 15.84 -6.66
CA PRO A 169 -4.15 15.73 -7.60
C PRO A 169 -3.73 15.44 -9.06
N GLY A 170 -2.51 15.80 -9.45
CA GLY A 170 -1.93 15.41 -10.73
C GLY A 170 -1.64 13.92 -10.89
N ARG A 171 -1.72 13.12 -9.82
CA ARG A 171 -1.45 11.66 -9.82
C ARG A 171 -2.70 10.81 -10.04
N ILE A 172 -3.88 11.35 -9.73
CA ILE A 172 -5.18 10.64 -9.72
C ILE A 172 -5.55 10.05 -11.09
N THR A 173 -5.08 10.65 -12.20
CA THR A 173 -5.46 10.25 -13.57
C THR A 173 -4.49 9.27 -14.23
N SER A 174 -3.44 8.80 -13.53
CA SER A 174 -2.42 7.91 -14.11
C SER A 174 -2.18 6.67 -13.24
N PRO A 175 -2.36 5.45 -13.78
CA PRO A 175 -2.07 4.20 -13.07
C PRO A 175 -0.63 4.11 -12.56
N THR A 176 0.35 4.52 -13.37
CA THR A 176 1.77 4.56 -13.02
C THR A 176 2.04 5.44 -11.80
N ARG A 177 1.27 6.53 -11.62
CA ARG A 177 1.42 7.44 -10.47
C ARG A 177 0.77 6.90 -9.20
N ARG A 178 -0.17 5.96 -9.31
CA ARG A 178 -0.74 5.25 -8.16
C ARG A 178 0.27 4.29 -7.52
N ALA A 179 1.11 3.63 -8.34
CA ALA A 179 2.21 2.81 -7.85
C ALA A 179 3.22 3.64 -7.04
N THR A 180 3.53 4.86 -7.48
CA THR A 180 4.37 5.81 -6.72
C THR A 180 3.76 6.16 -5.37
N SER A 181 2.45 6.44 -5.30
CA SER A 181 1.80 6.75 -4.02
C SER A 181 1.72 5.55 -3.08
N LEU A 182 1.62 4.34 -3.62
CA LEU A 182 1.72 3.11 -2.82
C LEU A 182 3.15 2.93 -2.31
N GLN A 183 4.16 3.16 -3.15
CA GLN A 183 5.56 3.11 -2.73
C GLN A 183 5.82 4.10 -1.59
N GLU A 184 5.42 5.36 -1.74
CA GLU A 184 5.55 6.39 -0.69
C GLU A 184 4.87 5.94 0.62
N ALA A 185 3.64 5.40 0.54
CA ALA A 185 2.93 4.92 1.72
C ALA A 185 3.66 3.75 2.39
N LEU A 186 4.21 2.81 1.61
CA LEU A 186 4.98 1.69 2.14
C LEU A 186 6.32 2.15 2.72
N ASP A 187 7.03 3.09 2.10
CA ASP A 187 8.28 3.61 2.63
C ASP A 187 8.06 4.36 3.95
N ASP A 188 6.95 5.10 4.09
CA ASP A 188 6.65 5.85 5.31
C ASP A 188 6.34 4.94 6.51
N SER A 189 5.52 3.90 6.34
CA SER A 189 5.01 3.08 7.45
C SER A 189 5.60 1.68 7.57
N PHE A 190 6.14 1.11 6.49
CA PHE A 190 6.48 -0.32 6.42
C PHE A 190 7.94 -0.62 6.10
N LEU A 191 8.46 -0.11 4.98
CA LEU A 191 9.79 -0.44 4.45
C LEU A 191 10.87 0.53 4.92
N HIS A 192 10.51 1.77 5.28
CA HIS A 192 11.47 2.79 5.71
C HIS A 192 12.63 3.00 4.72
N ALA A 193 12.32 2.97 3.41
CA ALA A 193 13.28 3.05 2.30
C ALA A 193 14.35 1.94 2.28
N THR A 194 14.09 0.78 2.91
CA THR A 194 14.96 -0.39 2.86
C THR A 194 15.05 -0.92 1.43
N ALA A 195 16.26 -1.02 0.89
CA ALA A 195 16.51 -1.60 -0.42
C ALA A 195 16.84 -3.09 -0.34
N PHE A 196 16.74 -3.81 -1.46
CA PHE A 196 17.16 -5.22 -1.53
C PHE A 196 18.63 -5.43 -1.16
N ALA A 197 19.48 -4.42 -1.38
CA ALA A 197 20.90 -4.46 -1.01
C ALA A 197 21.13 -4.43 0.51
N ASP A 198 20.15 -3.98 1.29
CA ASP A 198 20.23 -3.89 2.75
C ASP A 198 19.76 -5.17 3.45
N LEU A 199 19.22 -6.13 2.69
CA LEU A 199 18.70 -7.38 3.21
C LEU A 199 19.83 -8.31 3.67
N PRO A 200 19.59 -9.14 4.72
CA PRO A 200 20.54 -10.16 5.13
C PRO A 200 20.74 -11.21 4.01
N ALA A 201 21.88 -11.91 4.04
CA ALA A 201 22.15 -12.99 3.09
C ALA A 201 21.15 -14.16 3.18
N THR A 202 20.52 -14.35 4.35
CA THR A 202 19.50 -15.39 4.58
C THR A 202 18.38 -14.83 5.48
N PRO A 203 17.10 -15.12 5.19
CA PRO A 203 16.62 -15.92 4.05
C PRO A 203 16.67 -15.18 2.72
N ILE A 204 16.90 -15.91 1.62
CA ILE A 204 16.77 -15.38 0.25
C ILE A 204 15.28 -15.16 -0.04
N LEU A 205 14.93 -13.93 -0.44
CA LEU A 205 13.56 -13.55 -0.79
C LEU A 205 13.30 -13.69 -2.28
N LEU A 206 12.24 -14.41 -2.63
CA LEU A 206 11.72 -14.56 -3.97
C LEU A 206 10.32 -13.94 -4.02
N PHE A 207 10.19 -12.80 -4.71
CA PHE A 207 8.90 -12.16 -4.97
C PHE A 207 8.39 -12.59 -6.34
N ASN A 208 7.29 -13.33 -6.36
CA ASN A 208 6.64 -13.71 -7.61
C ASN A 208 5.59 -12.63 -7.93
N ALA A 209 5.91 -11.81 -8.92
CA ALA A 209 5.06 -10.75 -9.44
C ALA A 209 5.08 -10.77 -10.97
N ALA A 210 4.00 -10.30 -11.58
CA ALA A 210 3.96 -10.03 -13.01
C ALA A 210 4.49 -8.60 -13.24
N SER A 211 5.36 -8.44 -14.24
CA SER A 211 5.76 -7.09 -14.66
C SER A 211 4.57 -6.45 -15.36
N TYR A 212 4.16 -5.26 -14.92
CA TYR A 212 3.10 -4.53 -15.62
C TYR A 212 3.52 -4.17 -17.05
N ASP A 213 4.82 -3.96 -17.26
CA ASP A 213 5.39 -3.59 -18.56
C ASP A 213 5.70 -4.81 -19.44
N ASP A 214 6.07 -5.95 -18.85
CA ASP A 214 6.63 -7.09 -19.60
C ASP A 214 5.87 -8.43 -19.47
N GLY A 215 4.85 -8.53 -18.61
CA GLY A 215 4.09 -9.76 -18.35
C GLY A 215 4.77 -10.70 -17.36
#